data_AF-A0A8T4WXH6-F1
#
_entry.id   AF-A0A8T4WXH6-F1
#
_cell.length_a   1.000
_cell.length_b   1.000
_cell.length_c   1.000
_cell.angle_alpha   90.00
_cell.angle_beta   90.00
_cell.angle_gamma   90.00
#
_symmetry.space_group_name_H-M   'P 1'
#
loop_
_entity.id
_entity.type
_entity.pdbx_description
1 polymer ?
#
loop_
_entity_poly.entity_id
_entity_poly.type
_entity_poly.pdbx_seq_one_letter_code
_entity_poly.pdbx_strand_id
1 'polypeptide(L)'
;MTKIAGSLREIFWPGDRSDKPVYLQETGELLGYISDIETDEDGRVKIYTVDCDGVDLSFSSENIIEGDDGYIYQPIWLTEGEKIVEKLETQQRVNPEIASHTSENISKGRLKQIFSRSNPELEETVEKARDIAELLIEKKNSLEDKKESLQREIEEKTEKRMSGEGSRRDFAEAVVDLKRKAKIAEENLNKVEQLYTRLKKNPLIDMEGLKRRVEEDMSPKKENLAKDRPKTRSDSEVKNNPEGGGRREKESERIKKIRIPKLEQQFEQKEDQIQQAYLADLQERIKSINQDIKDLKELSEEHEGDEKIKDFIDKKLDNLKEEKKDLREKIEEVKKNENSVEKTPSEEEKSEANIEGLVEEKTTEKASSEEQKLGNSKGINGEKIARLGFLALIIGIIVLLILSLLRVF
;
A
#
# COMPACT_ATOMS: atom_id res chain seq x y z
N MET A 1 23.07 50.80 -5.65
CA MET A 1 23.51 49.39 -5.53
C MET A 1 22.59 48.66 -4.55
N THR A 2 21.34 48.38 -4.93
CA THR A 2 20.32 47.82 -4.01
C THR A 2 19.18 47.15 -4.81
N LYS A 3 19.52 46.28 -5.77
CA LYS A 3 18.52 45.46 -6.49
C LYS A 3 18.93 44.00 -6.74
N ILE A 4 20.08 43.57 -6.24
CA ILE A 4 20.60 42.20 -6.47
C ILE A 4 20.33 41.27 -5.27
N ALA A 5 20.00 41.83 -4.10
CA ALA A 5 19.74 41.02 -2.89
C ALA A 5 18.36 40.34 -2.84
N GLY A 6 17.40 40.75 -3.68
CA GLY A 6 16.06 40.15 -3.74
C GLY A 6 15.98 38.90 -4.63
N SER A 7 16.80 38.82 -5.68
CA SER A 7 16.74 37.75 -6.69
C SER A 7 17.58 36.52 -6.33
N LEU A 8 18.48 36.61 -5.34
CA LEU A 8 19.30 35.47 -4.89
C LEU A 8 18.71 34.73 -3.68
N ARG A 9 17.62 35.25 -3.08
CA ARG A 9 16.91 34.57 -1.98
C ARG A 9 16.00 33.44 -2.45
N GLU A 10 15.56 33.46 -3.71
CA GLU A 10 14.72 32.41 -4.30
C GLU A 10 15.52 31.21 -4.82
N ILE A 11 16.85 31.30 -4.89
CA ILE A 11 17.71 30.28 -5.50
C ILE A 11 18.43 29.41 -4.44
N PHE A 12 18.52 29.86 -3.18
CA PHE A 12 19.29 29.17 -2.12
C PHE A 12 18.49 28.81 -0.86
N TRP A 13 17.17 29.02 -0.87
CA TRP A 13 16.26 28.49 0.14
C TRP A 13 15.04 27.92 -0.58
N PRO A 14 14.94 26.59 -0.81
CA PRO A 14 13.62 26.01 -0.88
C PRO A 14 13.00 26.31 0.48
N GLY A 15 12.08 27.26 0.54
CA GLY A 15 11.45 27.64 1.81
C GLY A 15 10.94 26.38 2.50
N ASP A 16 11.13 26.30 3.82
CA ASP A 16 10.54 25.29 4.70
C ASP A 16 9.10 24.99 4.26
N ARG A 17 8.93 23.94 3.44
CA ARG A 17 7.65 23.32 3.14
C ARG A 17 7.38 22.16 4.10
N SER A 18 8.41 21.75 4.85
CA SER A 18 8.30 20.97 6.06
C SER A 18 7.44 21.73 7.08
N ASP A 19 6.50 21.04 7.70
CA ASP A 19 5.50 21.53 8.69
C ASP A 19 4.14 22.00 8.14
N LYS A 20 3.83 21.80 6.84
CA LYS A 20 2.45 21.98 6.36
C LYS A 20 1.58 20.77 6.73
N PRO A 21 0.36 20.97 7.27
CA PRO A 21 -0.52 19.86 7.63
C PRO A 21 -1.04 19.15 6.37
N VAL A 22 -1.21 17.84 6.47
CA VAL A 22 -1.83 16.98 5.46
C VAL A 22 -3.16 16.48 6.00
N TYR A 23 -4.25 16.70 5.28
CA TYR A 23 -5.59 16.25 5.67
C TYR A 23 -6.06 15.10 4.79
N LEU A 24 -6.72 14.12 5.39
CA LEU A 24 -7.38 13.03 4.66
C LEU A 24 -8.58 13.57 3.90
N GLN A 25 -8.63 13.37 2.58
CA GLN A 25 -9.81 13.76 1.79
C GLN A 25 -11.09 13.00 2.19
N GLU A 26 -10.93 11.77 2.70
CA GLU A 26 -12.07 10.91 3.08
C GLU A 26 -12.79 11.39 4.35
N THR A 27 -12.08 12.06 5.27
CA THR A 27 -12.61 12.42 6.60
C THR A 27 -12.40 13.89 6.98
N GLY A 28 -11.49 14.59 6.31
CA GLY A 28 -11.01 15.92 6.69
C GLY A 28 -10.23 15.93 8.00
N GLU A 29 -9.74 14.78 8.43
CA GLU A 29 -8.91 14.65 9.64
C GLU A 29 -7.43 14.89 9.28
N LEU A 30 -6.70 15.43 10.25
CA LEU A 30 -5.25 15.60 10.11
C LEU A 30 -4.61 14.21 10.03
N LEU A 31 -3.90 13.97 8.93
CA LEU A 31 -3.06 12.80 8.75
C LEU A 31 -1.71 12.99 9.44
N GLY A 32 -1.08 14.15 9.22
CA GLY A 32 0.24 14.45 9.73
C GLY A 32 0.78 15.76 9.14
N TYR A 33 2.08 15.95 9.18
CA TYR A 33 2.75 17.12 8.62
C TYR A 33 3.79 16.69 7.59
N ILE A 34 3.99 17.47 6.53
CA ILE A 34 5.08 17.21 5.59
C ILE A 34 6.41 17.27 6.34
N SER A 35 7.17 16.18 6.33
CA SER A 35 8.52 16.11 6.90
C SER A 35 9.60 16.24 5.82
N ASP A 36 9.35 15.71 4.61
CA ASP A 36 10.28 15.79 3.49
C ASP A 36 9.56 15.81 2.12
N ILE A 37 10.25 16.31 1.09
CA ILE A 37 9.76 16.35 -0.30
C ILE A 37 10.88 15.91 -1.24
N GLU A 38 10.72 14.74 -1.86
CA GLU A 38 11.65 14.25 -2.88
C GLU A 38 11.24 14.76 -4.27
N THR A 39 12.20 15.34 -4.98
CA THR A 39 12.03 15.82 -6.37
C THR A 39 12.83 14.98 -7.35
N ASP A 40 12.32 14.81 -8.57
CA ASP A 40 13.04 14.19 -9.67
C ASP A 40 14.17 15.08 -10.25
N GLU A 41 14.88 14.57 -11.25
CA GLU A 41 15.98 15.27 -11.94
C GLU A 41 15.51 16.56 -12.64
N ASP A 42 14.22 16.65 -12.98
CA ASP A 42 13.59 17.82 -13.60
C ASP A 42 13.08 18.83 -12.55
N GLY A 43 13.27 18.55 -11.25
CA GLY A 43 12.81 19.39 -10.14
C GLY A 43 11.31 19.28 -9.83
N ARG A 44 10.62 18.26 -10.34
CA ARG A 44 9.20 18.00 -10.04
C ARG A 44 9.08 17.13 -8.81
N VAL A 45 8.09 17.42 -7.97
CA VAL A 45 7.84 16.61 -6.77
C VAL A 45 7.39 15.21 -7.17
N LYS A 46 8.07 14.20 -6.64
CA LYS A 46 7.77 12.79 -6.86
C LYS A 46 7.16 12.15 -5.62
N ILE A 47 7.69 12.46 -4.44
CA ILE A 47 7.27 11.86 -3.18
C ILE A 47 7.16 12.96 -2.11
N TYR A 48 6.10 12.89 -1.32
CA TYR A 48 5.97 13.61 -0.06
C TYR A 48 6.13 12.62 1.09
N THR A 49 6.97 12.94 2.06
CA THR A 49 7.03 12.22 3.33
C THR A 49 6.21 12.99 4.36
N VAL A 50 5.32 12.29 5.05
CA VAL A 50 4.41 12.84 6.05
C VAL A 50 4.72 12.20 7.40
N ASP A 51 5.10 13.02 8.37
CA ASP A 51 5.23 12.59 9.76
C ASP A 51 3.83 12.49 10.39
N CYS A 52 3.47 11.26 10.73
CA CYS A 52 2.25 10.88 11.43
C CYS A 52 2.61 10.41 12.85
N ASP A 53 2.66 11.34 13.80
CA ASP A 53 2.97 11.07 15.21
C ASP A 53 4.28 10.28 15.43
N GLY A 54 5.34 10.63 14.68
CA GLY A 54 6.67 10.01 14.75
C GLY A 54 6.88 8.87 13.76
N VAL A 55 5.92 8.62 12.87
CA VAL A 55 6.02 7.63 11.78
C VAL A 55 5.99 8.34 10.45
N ASP A 56 7.09 8.27 9.70
CA ASP A 56 7.18 8.81 8.35
C ASP A 56 6.46 7.89 7.34
N LEU A 57 5.46 8.44 6.65
CA LEU A 57 4.74 7.78 5.56
C LEU A 57 5.05 8.49 4.23
N SER A 58 5.48 7.73 3.23
CA SER A 58 5.79 8.27 1.90
C SER A 58 4.59 8.11 0.95
N PHE A 59 4.20 9.20 0.30
CA PHE A 59 3.11 9.25 -0.67
C PHE A 59 3.58 9.81 -2.01
N SER A 60 3.08 9.25 -3.11
CA SER A 60 3.30 9.79 -4.45
C SER A 60 2.74 11.21 -4.52
N SER A 61 3.39 12.08 -5.30
CA SER A 61 2.92 13.45 -5.51
C SER A 61 1.54 13.54 -6.15
N GLU A 62 1.13 12.50 -6.88
CA GLU A 62 -0.20 12.36 -7.47
C GLU A 62 -1.31 12.15 -6.42
N ASN A 63 -0.96 11.65 -5.24
CA ASN A 63 -1.90 11.46 -4.13
C ASN A 63 -2.01 12.69 -3.23
N ILE A 64 -1.27 13.76 -3.50
CA ILE A 64 -1.29 14.96 -2.67
C ILE A 64 -1.62 16.19 -3.52
N ILE A 65 -2.69 16.88 -3.15
CA ILE A 65 -3.04 18.17 -3.74
C ILE A 65 -2.77 19.29 -2.73
N GLU A 66 -2.26 20.42 -3.20
CA GLU A 66 -2.14 21.62 -2.37
C GLU A 66 -3.51 22.31 -2.28
N GLY A 67 -3.98 22.52 -1.05
CA GLY A 67 -5.17 23.30 -0.72
C GLY A 67 -4.79 24.62 -0.02
N ASP A 68 -5.79 25.42 0.31
CA ASP A 68 -5.58 26.76 0.88
C ASP A 68 -4.90 26.71 2.27
N ASP A 69 -5.26 25.71 3.09
CA ASP A 69 -4.82 25.59 4.49
C ASP A 69 -3.75 24.50 4.72
N GLY A 70 -3.29 23.84 3.65
CA GLY A 70 -2.38 22.71 3.74
C GLY A 70 -2.51 21.76 2.56
N TYR A 71 -2.01 20.54 2.71
CA TYR A 71 -2.10 19.50 1.70
C TYR A 71 -3.31 18.59 1.97
N ILE A 72 -3.87 18.02 0.91
CA ILE A 72 -4.96 17.06 1.00
C ILE A 72 -4.49 15.76 0.35
N TYR A 73 -4.50 14.69 1.16
CA TYR A 73 -4.23 13.34 0.68
C TYR A 73 -5.46 12.76 0.00
N GLN A 74 -5.32 12.44 -1.27
CA GLN A 74 -6.30 11.72 -2.08
C GLN A 74 -6.05 10.21 -1.96
N PRO A 75 -7.07 9.43 -1.61
CA PRO A 75 -6.90 7.99 -1.44
C PRO A 75 -6.56 7.32 -2.76
N ILE A 76 -5.72 6.28 -2.71
CA ILE A 76 -5.19 5.56 -3.88
C ILE A 76 -6.30 5.10 -4.84
N TRP A 77 -7.41 4.59 -4.30
CA TRP A 77 -8.54 4.13 -5.13
C TRP A 77 -9.12 5.23 -6.02
N LEU A 78 -9.08 6.50 -5.57
CA LEU A 78 -9.59 7.64 -6.32
C LEU A 78 -8.62 7.99 -7.44
N THR A 79 -7.33 8.13 -7.13
CA THR A 79 -6.30 8.50 -8.10
C THR A 79 -6.08 7.41 -9.15
N GLU A 80 -6.04 6.13 -8.73
CA GLU A 80 -5.94 5.00 -9.65
C GLU A 80 -7.21 4.82 -10.47
N GLY A 81 -8.37 4.99 -9.85
CA GLY A 81 -9.65 4.94 -10.53
C GLY A 81 -9.76 5.98 -11.65
N GLU A 82 -9.33 7.22 -11.40
CA GLU A 82 -9.28 8.28 -12.42
C GLU A 82 -8.36 7.91 -13.59
N LYS A 83 -7.15 7.43 -13.30
CA LYS A 83 -6.18 7.00 -14.32
C LYS A 83 -6.69 5.84 -15.17
N ILE A 84 -7.29 4.83 -14.54
CA ILE A 84 -7.81 3.65 -15.24
C ILE A 84 -8.97 4.05 -16.14
N VAL A 85 -9.88 4.89 -15.65
CA VAL A 85 -10.99 5.41 -16.45
C VAL A 85 -10.48 6.21 -17.64
N GLU A 86 -9.50 7.09 -17.44
CA GLU A 86 -8.90 7.88 -18.53
C GLU A 86 -8.21 6.99 -19.57
N LYS A 87 -7.48 5.95 -19.12
CA LYS A 87 -6.86 4.97 -20.02
C LYS A 87 -7.92 4.24 -20.84
N LEU A 88 -9.01 3.79 -20.23
CA LEU A 88 -10.11 3.12 -20.90
C LEU A 88 -10.86 4.04 -21.89
N GLU A 89 -11.12 5.30 -21.51
CA GLU A 89 -11.74 6.30 -22.39
C GLU A 89 -10.83 6.62 -23.58
N THR A 90 -9.52 6.69 -23.37
CA THR A 90 -8.53 6.90 -24.43
C THR A 90 -8.49 5.72 -25.39
N GLN A 91 -8.45 4.49 -24.87
CA GLN A 91 -8.49 3.27 -25.69
C GLN A 91 -9.76 3.20 -26.54
N GLN A 92 -10.91 3.59 -25.98
CA GLN A 92 -12.17 3.66 -26.73
C GLN A 92 -12.14 4.70 -27.86
N ARG A 93 -11.44 5.83 -27.68
CA ARG A 93 -11.30 6.87 -28.71
C ARG A 93 -10.31 6.47 -29.81
N VAL A 94 -9.22 5.83 -29.44
CA VAL A 94 -8.11 5.52 -30.35
C VAL A 94 -8.34 4.20 -31.10
N ASN A 95 -9.13 3.28 -30.54
CA ASN A 95 -9.45 2.00 -31.18
C ASN A 95 -10.88 2.02 -31.79
N PRO A 96 -11.00 2.29 -33.12
CA PRO A 96 -12.30 2.37 -33.79
C PRO A 96 -13.07 1.04 -33.77
N GLU A 97 -12.42 -0.11 -33.58
CA GLU A 97 -13.08 -1.42 -33.47
C GLU A 97 -13.89 -1.53 -32.18
N ILE A 98 -13.39 -0.97 -31.07
CA ILE A 98 -14.14 -0.92 -29.80
C ILE A 98 -15.39 -0.06 -29.98
N ALA A 99 -15.23 1.10 -30.63
CA ALA A 99 -16.34 2.01 -30.91
C ALA A 99 -17.38 1.40 -31.87
N SER A 100 -16.95 0.72 -32.93
CA SER A 100 -17.84 0.09 -33.93
C SER A 100 -18.60 -1.10 -33.34
N HIS A 101 -17.95 -1.94 -32.56
CA HIS A 101 -18.61 -3.09 -31.95
C HIS A 101 -19.52 -2.76 -30.77
N THR A 102 -19.50 -1.51 -30.29
CA THR A 102 -20.51 -1.00 -29.35
C THR A 102 -21.84 -0.71 -30.06
N SER A 103 -21.82 -0.51 -31.39
CA SER A 103 -23.02 -0.24 -32.22
C SER A 103 -23.69 -1.51 -32.74
N GLU A 104 -22.94 -2.61 -32.83
CA GLU A 104 -23.46 -3.96 -33.05
C GLU A 104 -23.86 -4.53 -31.69
N ASN A 105 -25.04 -5.15 -31.55
CA ASN A 105 -25.56 -5.73 -30.29
C ASN A 105 -24.73 -6.93 -29.76
N ILE A 106 -23.41 -6.80 -29.65
CA ILE A 106 -22.49 -7.81 -29.16
C ILE A 106 -22.47 -7.71 -27.63
N SER A 107 -22.57 -8.87 -26.96
CA SER A 107 -22.52 -8.90 -25.49
C SER A 107 -21.15 -8.44 -24.98
N LYS A 108 -21.13 -7.69 -23.87
CA LYS A 108 -19.90 -7.18 -23.23
C LYS A 108 -18.86 -8.27 -22.98
N GLY A 109 -19.31 -9.46 -22.57
CA GLY A 109 -18.43 -10.62 -22.36
C GLY A 109 -17.77 -11.13 -23.65
N ARG A 110 -18.45 -11.03 -24.80
CA ARG A 110 -17.88 -11.41 -26.11
C ARG A 110 -16.94 -10.34 -26.65
N LEU A 111 -17.22 -9.06 -26.39
CA LEU A 111 -16.28 -7.96 -26.67
C LEU A 111 -14.98 -8.14 -25.90
N LYS A 112 -15.07 -8.44 -24.60
CA LYS A 112 -13.90 -8.73 -23.78
C LYS A 112 -13.04 -9.84 -24.40
N GLN A 113 -13.63 -10.98 -24.79
CA GLN A 113 -12.86 -12.07 -25.41
C GLN A 113 -12.17 -11.69 -26.72
N ILE A 114 -12.80 -10.85 -27.54
CA ILE A 114 -12.22 -10.38 -28.81
C ILE A 114 -11.01 -9.48 -28.53
N PHE A 115 -11.14 -8.56 -27.58
CA PHE A 115 -10.09 -7.58 -27.29
C PHE A 115 -8.97 -8.12 -26.40
N SER A 116 -9.26 -9.03 -25.45
CA SER A 116 -8.24 -9.72 -24.64
C SER A 116 -7.21 -10.45 -25.51
N ARG A 117 -7.64 -11.11 -26.59
CA ARG A 117 -6.74 -11.82 -27.51
C ARG A 117 -5.88 -10.90 -28.36
N SER A 118 -6.31 -9.65 -28.52
CA SER A 118 -5.74 -8.71 -29.49
C SER A 118 -4.85 -7.66 -28.80
N ASN A 119 -5.05 -7.41 -27.51
CA ASN A 119 -4.31 -6.41 -26.75
C ASN A 119 -4.20 -6.80 -25.24
N PRO A 120 -3.08 -7.42 -24.82
CA PRO A 120 -2.86 -7.81 -23.43
C PRO A 120 -2.89 -6.65 -22.43
N GLU A 121 -2.41 -5.46 -22.80
CA GLU A 121 -2.43 -4.28 -21.93
C GLU A 121 -3.86 -3.79 -21.66
N LEU A 122 -4.76 -3.98 -22.62
CA LEU A 122 -6.16 -3.65 -22.48
C LEU A 122 -6.87 -4.64 -21.54
N GLU A 123 -6.49 -5.92 -21.59
CA GLU A 123 -7.00 -6.94 -20.65
C GLU A 123 -6.64 -6.59 -19.20
N GLU A 124 -5.37 -6.29 -18.93
CA GLU A 124 -4.91 -5.87 -17.59
C GLU A 124 -5.65 -4.60 -17.13
N THR A 125 -5.85 -3.64 -18.03
CA THR A 125 -6.56 -2.39 -17.70
C THR A 125 -8.04 -2.65 -17.39
N VAL A 126 -8.69 -3.56 -18.11
CA VAL A 126 -10.07 -3.97 -17.88
C VAL A 126 -10.23 -4.73 -16.56
N GLU A 127 -9.24 -5.55 -16.19
CA GLU A 127 -9.20 -6.25 -14.91
C GLU A 127 -9.05 -5.26 -13.75
N LYS A 128 -8.08 -4.34 -13.80
CA LYS A 128 -7.94 -3.29 -12.78
C LYS A 128 -9.19 -2.41 -12.67
N ALA A 129 -9.82 -2.09 -13.79
CA ALA A 129 -11.08 -1.35 -13.81
C ALA A 129 -12.23 -2.09 -13.12
N ARG A 130 -12.21 -3.42 -13.17
CA ARG A 130 -13.16 -4.28 -12.48
C ARG A 130 -12.95 -4.23 -10.96
N ASP A 131 -11.70 -4.35 -10.51
CA ASP A 131 -11.37 -4.29 -9.09
C ASP A 131 -11.75 -2.94 -8.49
N ILE A 132 -11.45 -1.85 -9.22
CA ILE A 132 -11.91 -0.51 -8.85
C ILE A 132 -13.44 -0.43 -8.83
N ALA A 133 -14.13 -1.02 -9.80
CA ALA A 133 -15.59 -1.01 -9.83
C ALA A 133 -16.22 -1.74 -8.63
N GLU A 134 -15.66 -2.88 -8.22
CA GLU A 134 -16.09 -3.62 -7.02
C GLU A 134 -15.85 -2.77 -5.76
N LEU A 135 -14.66 -2.18 -5.61
CA LEU A 135 -14.33 -1.28 -4.50
C LEU A 135 -15.22 -0.03 -4.45
N LEU A 136 -15.57 0.56 -5.60
CA LEU A 136 -16.47 1.71 -5.66
C LEU A 136 -17.89 1.36 -5.18
N ILE A 137 -18.37 0.14 -5.45
CA ILE A 137 -19.67 -0.33 -4.95
C ILE A 137 -19.65 -0.44 -3.42
N GLU A 138 -18.60 -1.05 -2.87
CA GLU A 138 -18.42 -1.17 -1.41
C GLU A 138 -18.32 0.20 -0.75
N LYS A 139 -17.50 1.10 -1.32
CA LYS A 139 -17.32 2.46 -0.81
C LYS A 139 -18.59 3.27 -0.89
N LYS A 140 -19.38 3.13 -1.96
CA LYS A 140 -20.69 3.78 -2.07
C LYS A 140 -21.59 3.38 -0.92
N ASN A 141 -21.76 2.08 -0.67
CA ASN A 141 -22.61 1.58 0.41
C ASN A 141 -22.11 2.08 1.77
N SER A 142 -20.79 2.01 2.02
CA SER A 142 -20.19 2.50 3.27
C SER A 142 -20.40 4.01 3.49
N LEU A 143 -20.32 4.82 2.44
CA LEU A 143 -20.56 6.27 2.52
C LEU A 143 -22.03 6.61 2.70
N GLU A 144 -22.95 5.85 2.10
CA GLU A 144 -24.39 5.98 2.32
C GLU A 144 -24.76 5.67 3.77
N ASP A 145 -24.26 4.56 4.32
CA ASP A 145 -24.44 4.19 5.74
C ASP A 145 -23.87 5.26 6.67
N LYS A 146 -22.68 5.79 6.35
CA LYS A 146 -22.04 6.87 7.12
C LYS A 146 -22.86 8.16 7.07
N LYS A 147 -23.42 8.52 5.91
CA LYS A 147 -24.29 9.70 5.76
C LYS A 147 -25.55 9.56 6.61
N GLU A 148 -26.19 8.38 6.60
CA GLU A 148 -27.37 8.12 7.44
C GLU A 148 -27.02 8.17 8.93
N SER A 149 -25.91 7.57 9.35
CA SER A 149 -25.43 7.63 10.74
C SER A 149 -25.20 9.06 11.20
N LEU A 150 -24.50 9.88 10.40
CA LEU A 150 -24.24 11.28 10.73
C LEU A 150 -25.52 12.10 10.82
N GLN A 151 -26.51 11.81 9.97
CA GLN A 151 -27.81 12.47 10.04
C GLN A 151 -28.55 12.12 11.34
N ARG A 152 -28.58 10.84 11.72
CA ARG A 152 -29.16 10.40 13.01
C ARG A 152 -28.45 11.04 14.20
N GLU A 153 -27.13 11.17 14.17
CA GLU A 153 -26.37 11.85 15.22
C GLU A 153 -26.74 13.34 15.33
N ILE A 154 -26.92 14.04 14.20
CA ILE A 154 -27.38 15.44 14.19
C ILE A 154 -28.78 15.54 14.81
N GLU A 155 -29.69 14.64 14.45
CA GLU A 155 -31.04 14.57 15.00
C GLU A 155 -31.00 14.34 16.51
N GLU A 156 -30.22 13.37 16.99
CA GLU A 156 -30.06 13.08 18.42
C GLU A 156 -29.50 14.27 19.21
N LYS A 157 -28.47 14.95 18.69
CA LYS A 157 -27.92 16.15 19.32
C LYS A 157 -28.95 17.28 19.37
N THR A 158 -29.79 17.38 18.34
CA THR A 158 -30.87 18.37 18.27
C THR A 158 -31.97 18.05 19.28
N GLU A 159 -32.39 16.79 19.40
CA GLU A 159 -33.38 16.34 20.40
C GLU A 159 -32.91 16.59 21.84
N LYS A 160 -31.66 16.24 22.15
CA LYS A 160 -31.04 16.52 23.46
C LYS A 160 -31.09 18.02 23.77
N ARG A 161 -30.71 18.86 22.79
CA ARG A 161 -30.73 20.31 22.95
C ARG A 161 -32.14 20.84 23.15
N MET A 162 -33.13 20.34 22.40
CA MET A 162 -34.55 20.70 22.52
C MET A 162 -35.13 20.30 23.86
N SER A 163 -34.67 19.18 24.42
CA SER A 163 -35.05 18.69 25.76
C SER A 163 -34.35 19.46 26.90
N GLY A 164 -33.49 20.42 26.58
CA GLY A 164 -32.76 21.24 27.55
C GLY A 164 -31.50 20.60 28.10
N GLU A 165 -31.06 19.46 27.54
CA GLU A 165 -29.82 18.79 27.92
C GLU A 165 -28.61 19.39 27.18
N GLY A 166 -27.53 19.68 27.92
CA GLY A 166 -26.27 20.20 27.38
C GLY A 166 -26.23 21.72 27.17
N SER A 167 -25.03 22.26 26.97
CA SER A 167 -24.86 23.69 26.72
C SER A 167 -25.10 24.06 25.25
N ARG A 168 -25.45 25.33 24.99
CA ARG A 168 -25.57 25.85 23.62
C ARG A 168 -24.26 25.74 22.83
N ARG A 169 -23.12 25.87 23.52
CA ARG A 169 -21.79 25.83 22.91
C ARG A 169 -21.46 24.42 22.46
N ASP A 170 -21.63 23.43 23.33
CA ASP A 170 -21.34 22.02 23.02
C ASP A 170 -22.23 21.50 21.89
N PHE A 171 -23.49 21.93 21.86
CA PHE A 171 -24.39 21.64 20.75
C PHE A 171 -23.92 22.26 19.44
N ALA A 172 -23.56 23.55 19.44
CA ALA A 172 -23.11 24.24 18.24
C ALA A 172 -21.84 23.62 17.66
N GLU A 173 -20.86 23.32 18.52
CA GLU A 173 -19.61 22.66 18.14
C GLU A 173 -19.87 21.28 17.53
N ALA A 174 -20.63 20.43 18.23
CA ALA A 174 -20.96 19.09 17.75
C ALA A 174 -21.72 19.11 16.41
N VAL A 175 -22.70 20.01 16.24
CA VAL A 175 -23.48 20.08 15.00
C VAL A 175 -22.65 20.62 13.84
N VAL A 176 -21.77 21.60 14.08
CA VAL A 176 -20.88 22.11 13.03
C VAL A 176 -19.93 21.02 12.55
N ASP A 177 -19.32 20.26 13.47
CA ASP A 177 -18.43 19.16 13.11
C ASP A 177 -19.15 18.02 12.39
N LEU A 178 -20.35 17.63 12.86
CA LEU A 178 -21.15 16.61 12.20
C LEU A 178 -21.58 17.05 10.79
N LYS A 179 -21.97 18.31 10.61
CA LYS A 179 -22.27 18.86 9.28
C LYS A 179 -21.05 18.89 8.37
N ARG A 180 -19.88 19.22 8.91
CA ARG A 180 -18.60 19.15 8.16
C ARG A 180 -18.35 17.72 7.68
N LYS A 181 -18.45 16.73 8.57
CA LYS A 181 -18.26 15.31 8.25
C LYS A 181 -19.30 14.82 7.22
N ALA A 182 -20.55 15.25 7.35
CA ALA A 182 -21.62 14.89 6.42
C ALA A 182 -21.35 15.47 5.02
N LYS A 183 -20.89 16.73 4.94
CA LYS A 183 -20.49 17.36 3.68
C LYS A 183 -19.33 16.62 3.00
N ILE A 184 -18.30 16.23 3.76
CA ILE A 184 -17.18 15.45 3.24
C ILE A 184 -17.64 14.09 2.72
N ALA A 185 -18.51 13.39 3.46
CA ALA A 185 -19.09 12.12 3.02
C ALA A 185 -19.87 12.28 1.70
N GLU A 186 -20.64 13.37 1.56
CA GLU A 186 -21.39 13.69 0.34
C GLU A 186 -20.47 14.03 -0.84
N GLU A 187 -19.43 14.82 -0.63
CA GLU A 187 -18.42 15.12 -1.65
C GLU A 187 -17.72 13.84 -2.15
N ASN A 188 -17.39 12.93 -1.25
CA ASN A 188 -16.78 11.65 -1.60
C ASN A 188 -17.76 10.72 -2.31
N LEU A 189 -19.04 10.72 -1.91
CA LEU A 189 -20.09 9.97 -2.61
C LEU A 189 -20.26 10.48 -4.05
N ASN A 190 -20.24 11.80 -4.25
CA ASN A 190 -20.27 12.38 -5.59
C ASN A 190 -19.08 11.93 -6.46
N LYS A 191 -17.87 11.86 -5.91
CA LYS A 191 -16.68 11.35 -6.64
C LYS A 191 -16.82 9.87 -7.01
N VAL A 192 -17.28 9.05 -6.06
CA VAL A 192 -17.57 7.63 -6.30
C VAL A 192 -18.61 7.48 -7.41
N GLU A 193 -19.69 8.27 -7.40
CA GLU A 193 -20.72 8.23 -8.43
C GLU A 193 -20.22 8.71 -9.79
N GLN A 194 -19.34 9.71 -9.83
CA GLN A 194 -18.71 10.18 -11.07
C GLN A 194 -17.85 9.07 -11.69
N LEU A 195 -16.94 8.47 -10.92
CA LEU A 195 -16.11 7.35 -11.39
C LEU A 195 -16.96 6.15 -11.82
N TYR A 196 -17.93 5.76 -11.00
CA TYR A 196 -18.86 4.67 -11.30
C TYR A 196 -19.62 4.92 -12.61
N THR A 197 -20.11 6.15 -12.82
CA THR A 197 -20.84 6.51 -14.04
C THR A 197 -19.95 6.47 -15.28
N ARG A 198 -18.69 6.91 -15.17
CA ARG A 198 -17.72 6.83 -16.27
C ARG A 198 -17.38 5.38 -16.60
N LEU A 199 -17.11 4.54 -15.60
CA LEU A 199 -16.89 3.09 -15.79
C LEU A 199 -18.10 2.40 -16.41
N LYS A 200 -19.32 2.71 -15.96
CA LYS A 200 -20.56 2.14 -16.50
C LYS A 200 -20.76 2.41 -17.99
N LYS A 201 -20.33 3.57 -18.47
CA LYS A 201 -20.41 3.94 -19.88
C LYS A 201 -19.43 3.15 -20.75
N ASN A 202 -18.41 2.55 -20.16
CA ASN A 202 -17.44 1.77 -20.92
C ASN A 202 -18.05 0.43 -21.39
N PRO A 203 -17.94 0.09 -22.68
CA PRO A 203 -18.51 -1.14 -23.23
C PRO A 203 -17.82 -2.43 -22.76
N LEU A 204 -16.57 -2.34 -22.28
CA LEU A 204 -15.79 -3.50 -21.82
C LEU A 204 -16.08 -3.89 -20.36
N ILE A 205 -16.75 -3.01 -19.60
CA ILE A 205 -17.04 -3.22 -18.18
C ILE A 205 -18.51 -3.58 -17.98
N ASP A 206 -18.76 -4.75 -17.39
CA ASP A 206 -20.10 -5.23 -17.02
C ASP A 206 -20.45 -4.88 -15.57
N MET A 207 -20.82 -3.62 -15.34
CA MET A 207 -21.19 -3.13 -14.00
C MET A 207 -22.39 -3.85 -13.37
N GLU A 208 -23.33 -4.38 -14.18
CA GLU A 208 -24.51 -5.07 -13.65
C GLU A 208 -24.17 -6.46 -13.12
N GLY A 209 -23.26 -7.17 -13.79
CA GLY A 209 -22.71 -8.43 -13.30
C GLY A 209 -21.92 -8.26 -12.00
N LEU A 210 -21.17 -7.16 -11.88
CA LEU A 210 -20.37 -6.85 -10.67
C LEU A 210 -21.25 -6.49 -9.48
N LYS A 211 -22.27 -5.65 -9.69
CA LYS A 211 -23.21 -5.28 -8.63
C LYS A 211 -23.88 -6.48 -7.98
N ARG A 212 -24.31 -7.47 -8.79
CA ARG A 212 -24.92 -8.71 -8.28
C ARG A 212 -23.94 -9.52 -7.44
N ARG A 213 -22.68 -9.64 -7.86
CA ARG A 213 -21.65 -10.38 -7.11
C ARG A 213 -21.38 -9.73 -5.74
N VAL A 214 -21.17 -8.42 -5.73
CA VAL A 214 -20.94 -7.69 -4.47
C VAL A 214 -22.17 -7.76 -3.56
N GLU A 215 -23.39 -7.68 -4.09
CA GLU A 215 -24.63 -7.87 -3.32
C GLU A 215 -24.80 -9.31 -2.77
N GLU A 216 -24.34 -10.32 -3.51
CA GLU A 216 -24.31 -11.73 -3.08
C GLU A 216 -23.27 -11.94 -1.97
N ASP A 217 -22.11 -11.30 -2.06
CA ASP A 217 -21.04 -11.40 -1.06
C ASP A 217 -21.33 -10.59 0.22
N MET A 218 -22.04 -9.46 0.08
CA MET A 218 -22.49 -8.61 1.19
C MET A 218 -23.77 -9.12 1.85
N SER A 219 -24.51 -10.01 1.19
CA SER A 219 -25.67 -10.65 1.81
C SER A 219 -25.19 -11.60 2.92
N PRO A 220 -25.71 -11.49 4.15
CA PRO A 220 -25.33 -12.41 5.20
C PRO A 220 -25.70 -13.82 4.73
N LYS A 221 -24.70 -14.68 4.50
CA LYS A 221 -24.90 -16.12 4.36
C LYS A 221 -25.74 -16.53 5.55
N LYS A 222 -27.01 -16.84 5.32
CA LYS A 222 -27.90 -17.47 6.30
C LYS A 222 -27.41 -18.90 6.48
N GLU A 223 -26.23 -19.05 7.09
CA GLU A 223 -25.76 -20.31 7.59
C GLU A 223 -26.54 -20.59 8.88
N ASN A 224 -27.16 -21.76 8.90
CA ASN A 224 -28.14 -22.19 9.88
C ASN A 224 -27.57 -22.21 11.31
N LEU A 225 -27.62 -21.07 12.01
CA LEU A 225 -27.47 -20.96 13.46
C LEU A 225 -28.82 -20.65 14.11
N ALA A 226 -29.81 -21.45 13.75
CA ALA A 226 -31.10 -21.54 14.43
C ALA A 226 -31.19 -22.89 15.15
N LYS A 227 -30.36 -23.07 16.17
CA LYS A 227 -30.57 -23.99 17.31
C LYS A 227 -29.59 -23.55 18.40
N ASP A 228 -30.11 -23.41 19.62
CA ASP A 228 -29.43 -22.97 20.84
C ASP A 228 -29.43 -21.47 21.14
N ARG A 229 -30.64 -20.88 21.22
CA ARG A 229 -30.91 -19.83 22.23
C ARG A 229 -31.45 -20.48 23.51
N PRO A 230 -30.76 -20.39 24.66
CA PRO A 230 -31.40 -20.51 25.95
C PRO A 230 -32.27 -19.28 26.21
N LYS A 231 -33.48 -19.53 26.71
CA LYS A 231 -34.47 -18.54 27.09
C LYS A 231 -33.93 -17.61 28.18
N THR A 232 -34.24 -16.33 28.01
CA THR A 232 -34.14 -15.25 29.00
C THR A 232 -34.71 -15.65 30.36
N ARG A 233 -33.97 -15.32 31.43
CA ARG A 233 -34.54 -15.11 32.77
C ARG A 233 -34.37 -13.65 33.17
N SER A 234 -35.46 -13.18 33.76
CA SER A 234 -35.84 -11.87 34.25
C SER A 234 -34.93 -11.27 35.33
N ASP A 235 -34.88 -9.94 35.30
CA ASP A 235 -34.89 -8.98 36.42
C ASP A 235 -34.16 -9.35 37.72
N SER A 236 -33.10 -8.59 38.01
CA SER A 236 -32.87 -8.05 39.35
C SER A 236 -31.90 -6.84 39.30
N GLU A 237 -32.45 -5.70 39.70
CA GLU A 237 -31.83 -4.62 40.49
C GLU A 237 -30.35 -4.26 40.22
N VAL A 238 -30.13 -3.18 39.47
CA VAL A 238 -28.87 -2.42 39.50
C VAL A 238 -29.02 -1.26 40.47
N LYS A 239 -28.42 -1.41 41.65
CA LYS A 239 -28.14 -0.31 42.59
C LYS A 239 -27.10 0.62 41.99
N ASN A 240 -27.38 1.92 42.09
CA ASN A 240 -26.46 3.01 41.85
C ASN A 240 -25.24 2.92 42.77
N ASN A 241 -24.02 2.97 42.20
CA ASN A 241 -22.82 3.38 42.93
C ASN A 241 -21.84 4.07 41.96
N PRO A 242 -21.25 5.23 42.31
CA PRO A 242 -20.36 5.98 41.43
C PRO A 242 -18.90 5.77 41.81
N GLU A 243 -18.20 4.83 41.17
CA GLU A 243 -16.72 4.76 41.20
C GLU A 243 -16.21 4.24 39.84
N GLY A 244 -16.15 5.14 38.86
CA GLY A 244 -15.78 4.83 37.47
C GLY A 244 -14.49 5.50 37.03
N GLY A 245 -13.37 5.24 37.73
CA GLY A 245 -12.05 5.77 37.35
C GLY A 245 -11.01 4.69 37.01
N GLY A 246 -10.92 3.61 37.80
CA GLY A 246 -9.80 2.66 37.71
C GLY A 246 -10.00 1.38 36.87
N ARG A 247 -11.20 1.15 36.30
CA ARG A 247 -11.48 -0.09 35.52
C ARG A 247 -11.12 0.00 34.04
N ARG A 248 -11.20 1.19 33.42
CA ARG A 248 -10.88 1.36 31.99
C ARG A 248 -9.39 1.22 31.69
N GLU A 249 -8.53 1.64 32.61
CA GLU A 249 -7.08 1.58 32.43
C GLU A 249 -6.57 0.12 32.46
N LYS A 250 -7.05 -0.69 33.42
CA LYS A 250 -6.74 -2.13 33.50
C LYS A 250 -7.27 -2.97 32.34
N GLU A 251 -8.36 -2.53 31.70
CA GLU A 251 -8.91 -3.19 30.51
C GLU A 251 -8.13 -2.79 29.25
N SER A 252 -7.68 -1.54 29.15
CA SER A 252 -6.81 -1.07 28.06
C SER A 252 -5.43 -1.77 28.07
N GLU A 253 -4.84 -2.01 29.24
CA GLU A 253 -3.59 -2.76 29.37
C GLU A 253 -3.76 -4.25 29.03
N ARG A 254 -4.89 -4.86 29.40
CA ARG A 254 -5.21 -6.25 29.01
C ARG A 254 -5.45 -6.40 27.51
N ILE A 255 -6.10 -5.42 26.87
CA ILE A 255 -6.28 -5.39 25.41
C ILE A 255 -4.92 -5.24 24.72
N LYS A 256 -4.04 -4.34 25.19
CA LYS A 256 -2.67 -4.21 24.64
C LYS A 256 -1.86 -5.50 24.78
N LYS A 257 -1.93 -6.17 25.94
CA LYS A 257 -1.11 -7.36 26.23
C LYS A 257 -1.53 -8.65 25.49
N ILE A 258 -2.78 -8.74 25.02
CA ILE A 258 -3.31 -9.96 24.38
C ILE A 258 -3.62 -9.75 22.89
N ARG A 259 -4.09 -8.55 22.51
CA ARG A 259 -4.57 -8.28 21.15
C ARG A 259 -3.46 -7.87 20.19
N ILE A 260 -2.42 -7.18 20.69
CA ILE A 260 -1.28 -6.74 19.85
C ILE A 260 -0.45 -7.95 19.36
N PRO A 261 -0.03 -8.90 20.23
CA PRO A 261 0.74 -10.06 19.75
C PRO A 261 -0.05 -10.95 18.79
N LYS A 262 -1.38 -11.04 18.99
CA LYS A 262 -2.26 -11.80 18.10
C LYS A 262 -2.44 -11.12 16.74
N LEU A 263 -2.42 -9.79 16.69
CA LEU A 263 -2.45 -9.04 15.43
C LEU A 263 -1.10 -9.12 14.71
N GLU A 264 0.01 -8.98 15.43
CA GLU A 264 1.37 -9.15 14.88
C GLU A 264 1.53 -10.55 14.25
N GLN A 265 1.11 -11.60 14.96
CA GLN A 265 1.12 -12.96 14.42
C GLN A 265 0.21 -13.12 13.18
N GLN A 266 -0.91 -12.39 13.11
CA GLN A 266 -1.79 -12.39 11.93
C GLN A 266 -1.19 -11.59 10.75
N PHE A 267 -0.41 -10.55 11.03
CA PHE A 267 0.30 -9.79 10.00
C PHE A 267 1.46 -10.61 9.43
N GLU A 268 2.27 -11.23 10.28
CA GLU A 268 3.39 -12.10 9.88
C GLU A 268 2.88 -13.27 9.01
N GLN A 269 1.80 -13.94 9.43
CA GLN A 269 1.17 -14.99 8.62
C GLN A 269 0.65 -14.50 7.26
N LYS A 270 0.16 -13.26 7.17
CA LYS A 270 -0.31 -12.69 5.91
C LYS A 270 0.84 -12.26 5.02
N GLU A 271 1.92 -11.74 5.60
CA GLU A 271 3.13 -11.36 4.88
C GLU A 271 3.79 -12.58 4.24
N ASP A 272 3.90 -13.70 4.99
CA ASP A 272 4.35 -14.99 4.46
C ASP A 272 3.47 -15.48 3.29
N GLN A 273 2.15 -15.36 3.43
CA GLN A 273 1.20 -15.75 2.37
C GLN A 273 1.37 -14.90 1.10
N ILE A 274 1.58 -13.59 1.25
CA ILE A 274 1.81 -12.67 0.13
C ILE A 274 3.14 -13.00 -0.56
N GLN A 275 4.21 -13.22 0.21
CA GLN A 275 5.52 -13.58 -0.35
C GLN A 275 5.48 -14.93 -1.07
N GLN A 276 4.78 -15.92 -0.52
CA GLN A 276 4.57 -17.22 -1.17
C GLN A 276 3.76 -17.11 -2.47
N ALA A 277 2.70 -16.29 -2.47
CA ALA A 277 1.89 -16.04 -3.66
C ALA A 277 2.72 -15.36 -4.76
N TYR A 278 3.53 -14.36 -4.40
CA TYR A 278 4.43 -13.67 -5.32
C TYR A 278 5.49 -14.62 -5.90
N LEU A 279 6.09 -15.50 -5.07
CA LEU A 279 7.02 -16.52 -5.55
C LEU A 279 6.36 -17.53 -6.50
N ALA A 280 5.12 -17.92 -6.25
CA ALA A 280 4.38 -18.83 -7.10
C ALA A 280 4.12 -18.21 -8.49
N ASP A 281 3.74 -16.93 -8.54
CA ASP A 281 3.51 -16.19 -9.78
C ASP A 281 4.80 -16.05 -10.63
N LEU A 282 5.92 -15.68 -9.99
CA LEU A 282 7.23 -15.63 -10.68
C LEU A 282 7.63 -16.99 -11.26
N GLN A 283 7.35 -18.09 -10.54
CA GLN A 283 7.62 -19.45 -11.02
C GLN A 283 6.70 -19.85 -12.19
N GLU A 284 5.44 -19.46 -12.15
CA GLU A 284 4.48 -19.69 -13.24
C GLU A 284 4.89 -18.93 -14.51
N ARG A 285 5.31 -17.67 -14.36
CA ARG A 285 5.85 -16.88 -15.48
C ARG A 285 7.07 -17.53 -16.12
N ILE A 286 8.00 -18.05 -15.32
CA ILE A 286 9.17 -18.80 -15.85
C ILE A 286 8.72 -20.06 -16.61
N LYS A 287 7.70 -20.78 -16.13
CA LYS A 287 7.15 -21.94 -16.85
C LYS A 287 6.57 -21.53 -18.21
N SER A 288 5.80 -20.44 -18.26
CA SER A 288 5.28 -19.87 -19.51
C SER A 288 6.40 -19.53 -20.49
N ILE A 289 7.43 -18.81 -20.04
CA ILE A 289 8.58 -18.44 -20.88
C ILE A 289 9.31 -19.68 -21.42
N ASN A 290 9.44 -20.75 -20.63
CA ASN A 290 10.04 -21.99 -21.10
C ASN A 290 9.23 -22.64 -22.23
N GLN A 291 7.89 -22.54 -22.16
CA GLN A 291 7.02 -23.03 -23.21
C GLN A 291 7.16 -22.17 -24.47
N ASP A 292 7.15 -20.84 -24.35
CA ASP A 292 7.35 -19.92 -25.48
C ASP A 292 8.70 -20.15 -26.18
N ILE A 293 9.77 -20.36 -25.41
CA ILE A 293 11.09 -20.71 -25.94
C ILE A 293 11.05 -22.03 -26.71
N LYS A 294 10.29 -23.02 -26.22
CA LYS A 294 10.16 -24.31 -26.88
C LYS A 294 9.41 -24.16 -28.21
N ASP A 295 8.28 -23.47 -28.20
CA ASP A 295 7.44 -23.27 -29.38
C ASP A 295 8.18 -22.45 -30.46
N LEU A 296 8.97 -21.44 -30.05
CA LEU A 296 9.80 -20.67 -30.97
C LEU A 296 10.93 -21.49 -31.60
N LYS A 297 11.48 -22.47 -30.89
CA LYS A 297 12.49 -23.38 -31.46
C LYS A 297 11.86 -24.32 -32.49
N GLU A 298 10.69 -24.87 -32.20
CA GLU A 298 9.93 -25.70 -33.15
C GLU A 298 9.61 -24.89 -34.42
N LEU A 299 9.15 -23.63 -34.27
CA LEU A 299 8.94 -22.70 -35.39
C LEU A 299 10.21 -22.40 -36.19
N SER A 300 11.36 -22.29 -35.52
CA SER A 300 12.64 -22.07 -36.21
C SER A 300 13.05 -23.25 -37.09
N GLU A 301 12.73 -24.48 -36.67
CA GLU A 301 13.01 -25.70 -37.44
C GLU A 301 12.07 -25.79 -38.66
N GLU A 302 10.81 -25.36 -38.53
CA GLU A 302 9.85 -25.34 -39.64
C GLU A 302 10.17 -24.31 -40.73
N HIS A 303 10.86 -23.21 -40.36
CA HIS A 303 11.15 -22.08 -41.24
C HIS A 303 12.64 -21.93 -41.59
N GLU A 304 13.39 -23.04 -41.65
CA GLU A 304 14.85 -23.07 -41.85
C GLU A 304 15.34 -22.34 -43.13
N GLY A 305 14.47 -22.09 -44.11
CA GLY A 305 14.78 -21.39 -45.37
C GLY A 305 14.46 -19.89 -45.42
N ASP A 306 13.86 -19.29 -44.40
CA ASP A 306 13.51 -17.86 -44.38
C ASP A 306 14.36 -17.08 -43.37
N GLU A 307 15.41 -16.42 -43.87
CA GLU A 307 16.35 -15.63 -43.05
C GLU A 307 15.65 -14.55 -42.20
N LYS A 308 14.56 -13.95 -42.68
CA LYS A 308 13.86 -12.88 -41.94
C LYS A 308 13.10 -13.44 -40.75
N ILE A 309 12.47 -14.61 -40.94
CA ILE A 309 11.76 -15.30 -39.86
C ILE A 309 12.76 -15.78 -38.82
N LYS A 310 13.91 -16.30 -39.26
CA LYS A 310 14.99 -16.75 -38.38
C LYS A 310 15.56 -15.62 -37.52
N ASP A 311 15.90 -14.48 -38.12
CA ASP A 311 16.38 -13.29 -37.38
C ASP A 311 15.36 -12.80 -36.34
N PHE A 312 14.07 -12.83 -36.69
CA PHE A 312 13.00 -12.46 -35.76
C PHE A 312 12.89 -13.45 -34.58
N ILE A 313 12.94 -14.75 -34.86
CA ILE A 313 12.87 -15.80 -33.83
C ILE A 313 14.08 -15.71 -32.91
N ASP A 314 15.29 -15.55 -33.44
CA ASP A 314 16.52 -15.45 -32.66
C ASP A 314 16.48 -14.23 -31.72
N LYS A 315 16.06 -13.06 -32.22
CA LYS A 315 15.88 -11.86 -31.39
C LYS A 315 14.85 -12.08 -30.29
N LYS A 316 13.74 -12.75 -30.59
CA LYS A 316 12.68 -13.03 -29.59
C LYS A 316 13.14 -14.05 -28.55
N LEU A 317 13.92 -15.05 -28.96
CA LEU A 317 14.53 -16.03 -28.06
C LEU A 317 15.51 -15.38 -27.08
N ASP A 318 16.32 -14.43 -27.54
CA ASP A 318 17.28 -13.74 -26.68
C ASP A 318 16.57 -12.84 -25.64
N ASN A 319 15.53 -12.10 -26.06
CA ASN A 319 14.70 -11.33 -25.13
C ASN A 319 14.06 -12.23 -24.05
N LEU A 320 13.51 -13.39 -24.43
CA LEU A 320 12.89 -14.32 -23.48
C LEU A 320 13.92 -14.96 -22.52
N LYS A 321 15.16 -15.20 -22.97
CA LYS A 321 16.25 -15.69 -22.10
C LYS A 321 16.65 -14.63 -21.08
N GLU A 322 16.69 -13.36 -21.47
CA GLU A 322 16.99 -12.23 -20.58
C GLU A 322 15.87 -12.04 -19.55
N GLU A 323 14.60 -11.99 -19.97
CA GLU A 323 13.45 -11.91 -19.04
C GLU A 323 13.45 -13.06 -18.03
N LYS A 324 13.72 -14.29 -18.49
CA LYS A 324 13.84 -15.47 -17.61
C LYS A 324 15.00 -15.34 -16.62
N LYS A 325 16.11 -14.72 -17.00
CA LYS A 325 17.26 -14.50 -16.13
C LYS A 325 16.89 -13.51 -15.02
N ASP A 326 16.26 -12.39 -15.38
CA ASP A 326 15.84 -11.35 -14.43
C ASP A 326 14.81 -11.90 -13.43
N LEU A 327 13.85 -12.71 -13.88
CA LEU A 327 12.89 -13.37 -12.99
C LEU A 327 13.56 -14.33 -12.00
N ARG A 328 14.64 -15.02 -12.41
CA ARG A 328 15.40 -15.89 -11.50
C ARG A 328 16.16 -15.08 -10.45
N GLU A 329 16.74 -13.95 -10.83
CA GLU A 329 17.41 -13.04 -9.90
C GLU A 329 16.42 -12.50 -8.86
N LYS A 330 15.22 -12.08 -9.28
CA LYS A 330 14.12 -11.67 -8.36
C LYS A 330 13.71 -12.78 -7.38
N ILE A 331 13.60 -14.03 -7.84
CA ILE A 331 13.28 -15.16 -6.96
C ILE A 331 14.38 -15.35 -5.90
N GLU A 332 15.65 -15.24 -6.27
CA GLU A 332 16.76 -15.38 -5.33
C GLU A 332 16.83 -14.22 -4.33
N GLU A 333 16.49 -13.00 -4.74
CA GLU A 333 16.37 -11.85 -3.83
C GLU A 333 15.28 -12.05 -2.77
N VAL A 334 14.08 -12.50 -3.20
CA VAL A 334 12.97 -12.77 -2.27
C VAL A 334 13.34 -13.87 -1.27
N LYS A 335 13.94 -14.98 -1.74
CA LYS A 335 14.40 -16.06 -0.86
C LYS A 335 15.53 -15.63 0.09
N LYS A 336 16.40 -14.72 -0.34
CA LYS A 336 17.48 -14.21 0.51
C LYS A 336 16.93 -13.33 1.63
N ASN A 337 15.88 -12.55 1.35
CA ASN A 337 15.20 -11.74 2.34
C ASN A 337 14.50 -12.62 3.40
N GLU A 338 13.84 -13.71 2.98
CA GLU A 338 13.22 -14.71 3.87
C GLU A 338 14.25 -15.31 4.87
N ASN A 339 15.45 -15.69 4.39
CA ASN A 339 16.52 -16.24 5.24
C ASN A 339 17.23 -15.21 6.14
N SER A 340 17.03 -13.91 5.90
CA SER A 340 17.66 -12.84 6.69
C SER A 340 16.84 -12.44 7.93
N VAL A 341 15.54 -12.78 7.94
CA VAL A 341 14.61 -12.49 9.04
C VAL A 341 14.68 -13.56 10.15
N GLU A 342 14.98 -14.81 9.82
CA GLU A 342 15.10 -15.91 10.80
C GLU A 342 16.33 -15.84 11.75
N LYS A 343 17.16 -14.79 11.69
CA LYS A 343 18.44 -14.70 12.45
C LYS A 343 18.55 -13.59 13.50
N THR A 344 17.44 -13.09 14.03
CA THR A 344 17.45 -12.35 15.31
C THR A 344 16.96 -13.25 16.44
N PRO A 345 17.85 -13.75 17.32
CA PRO A 345 17.42 -14.40 18.54
C PRO A 345 16.82 -13.32 19.46
N SER A 346 15.58 -13.52 19.87
CA SER A 346 14.96 -12.83 20.99
C SER A 346 15.67 -13.22 22.30
N GLU A 347 16.77 -12.56 22.63
CA GLU A 347 17.33 -12.57 24.00
C GLU A 347 16.50 -11.63 24.88
N GLU A 348 15.39 -12.13 25.42
CA GLU A 348 14.83 -11.62 26.67
C GLU A 348 13.86 -12.63 27.29
N GLU A 349 14.37 -13.80 27.68
CA GLU A 349 13.72 -14.62 28.71
C GLU A 349 14.70 -15.71 29.22
N LYS A 350 15.36 -15.42 30.35
CA LYS A 350 15.71 -16.35 31.46
C LYS A 350 16.88 -15.82 32.27
N SER A 351 16.59 -15.12 33.36
CA SER A 351 17.49 -15.09 34.51
C SER A 351 16.74 -14.79 35.82
N GLU A 352 15.89 -15.72 36.25
CA GLU A 352 15.56 -15.89 37.66
C GLU A 352 15.38 -17.38 37.97
N ALA A 353 16.44 -18.01 38.51
CA ALA A 353 16.36 -19.02 39.58
C ALA A 353 17.75 -19.65 39.86
N ASN A 354 18.24 -19.36 41.05
CA ASN A 354 19.05 -20.20 41.95
C ASN A 354 20.47 -20.69 41.55
N ILE A 355 21.44 -20.04 42.19
CA ILE A 355 22.72 -20.57 42.67
C ILE A 355 22.45 -21.40 43.93
N GLU A 356 23.06 -22.61 44.08
CA GLU A 356 24.05 -22.98 45.12
C GLU A 356 24.25 -24.51 45.27
N GLY A 357 25.52 -24.96 45.40
CA GLY A 357 25.92 -26.27 45.98
C GLY A 357 26.79 -27.16 45.07
N LEU A 358 28.12 -26.95 44.99
CA LEU A 358 29.21 -27.57 45.80
C LEU A 358 29.88 -28.83 45.16
N VAL A 359 31.21 -28.71 44.96
CA VAL A 359 32.28 -29.73 45.21
C VAL A 359 32.49 -30.80 44.10
N GLU A 360 33.69 -31.14 43.58
CA GLU A 360 35.07 -31.16 44.09
C GLU A 360 36.14 -31.23 42.97
N GLU A 361 37.31 -30.63 43.25
CA GLU A 361 38.72 -31.02 42.98
C GLU A 361 39.25 -31.48 41.60
N LYS A 362 40.16 -30.70 40.99
CA LYS A 362 41.67 -30.71 41.04
C LYS A 362 42.30 -31.61 39.98
N THR A 363 43.17 -31.08 39.12
CA THR A 363 44.64 -31.02 39.33
C THR A 363 45.27 -30.10 38.26
N THR A 364 45.92 -28.99 38.63
CA THR A 364 47.40 -28.76 38.74
C THR A 364 48.17 -28.99 37.43
N GLU A 365 49.10 -28.14 36.95
CA GLU A 365 49.83 -27.00 37.52
C GLU A 365 50.59 -26.26 36.39
N LYS A 366 50.64 -24.91 36.51
CA LYS A 366 51.82 -23.99 36.45
C LYS A 366 52.87 -24.10 35.31
N ALA A 367 53.50 -23.02 34.83
CA ALA A 367 53.43 -21.58 35.11
C ALA A 367 54.32 -20.77 34.14
N SER A 368 54.05 -19.45 34.11
CA SER A 368 55.01 -18.33 33.96
C SER A 368 55.38 -17.90 32.52
N SER A 369 55.39 -16.61 32.14
CA SER A 369 55.35 -15.34 32.90
C SER A 369 54.99 -14.14 31.99
N GLU A 370 54.32 -13.16 32.62
CA GLU A 370 54.45 -11.67 32.56
C GLU A 370 54.10 -10.90 31.27
N GLU A 371 52.98 -10.14 31.30
CA GLU A 371 52.82 -8.68 31.57
C GLU A 371 52.95 -7.84 30.28
N GLN A 372 52.06 -6.93 29.87
CA GLN A 372 51.34 -5.88 30.59
C GLN A 372 49.95 -5.57 29.99
N LYS A 373 49.11 -4.95 30.83
CA LYS A 373 47.77 -4.40 30.59
C LYS A 373 47.78 -3.15 29.70
N LEU A 374 46.76 -2.99 28.86
CA LEU A 374 45.89 -1.80 28.78
C LEU A 374 44.71 -2.08 27.83
N GLY A 375 43.49 -1.84 28.33
CA GLY A 375 42.26 -2.10 27.58
C GLY A 375 41.93 -1.01 26.57
N ASN A 376 41.12 -1.35 25.57
CA ASN A 376 39.82 -0.70 25.37
C ASN A 376 39.04 -1.39 24.26
N SER A 377 37.72 -1.37 24.44
CA SER A 377 36.70 -1.72 23.45
C SER A 377 36.71 -0.75 22.25
N LYS A 378 36.03 -1.19 21.18
CA LYS A 378 35.62 -0.51 19.94
C LYS A 378 36.48 -0.80 18.70
N GLY A 379 35.84 -1.40 17.70
CA GLY A 379 36.44 -1.52 16.37
C GLY A 379 35.70 -2.34 15.30
N ILE A 380 34.38 -2.56 15.37
CA ILE A 380 33.64 -3.30 14.30
C ILE A 380 33.20 -2.38 13.14
N ASN A 381 33.39 -1.05 13.25
CA ASN A 381 32.95 -0.11 12.20
C ASN A 381 33.97 0.14 11.08
N GLY A 382 35.19 -0.40 11.14
CA GLY A 382 36.22 -0.17 10.11
C GLY A 382 35.92 -0.89 8.78
N GLU A 383 35.35 -2.10 8.85
CA GLU A 383 35.19 -2.94 7.66
C GLU A 383 33.97 -2.54 6.81
N LYS A 384 32.92 -1.99 7.43
CA LYS A 384 31.73 -1.48 6.72
C LYS A 384 32.00 -0.16 6.00
N ILE A 385 32.83 0.72 6.58
CA ILE A 385 33.21 2.00 5.97
C ILE A 385 34.12 1.77 4.75
N ALA A 386 35.02 0.79 4.80
CA ALA A 386 35.85 0.41 3.66
C ALA A 386 35.04 -0.13 2.47
N ARG A 387 33.96 -0.89 2.73
CA ARG A 387 33.07 -1.42 1.67
C ARG A 387 32.18 -0.34 1.04
N LEU A 388 31.69 0.62 1.82
CA LEU A 388 30.93 1.77 1.30
C LEU A 388 31.80 2.71 0.45
N GLY A 389 33.06 2.93 0.87
CA GLY A 389 34.02 3.72 0.09
C GLY A 389 34.36 3.08 -1.27
N PHE A 390 34.46 1.75 -1.33
CA PHE A 390 34.74 1.03 -2.57
C PHE A 390 33.54 1.07 -3.54
N LEU A 391 32.31 0.99 -3.03
CA LEU A 391 31.09 1.07 -3.85
C LEU A 391 30.90 2.47 -4.46
N ALA A 392 31.16 3.53 -3.69
CA ALA A 392 31.11 4.91 -4.18
C ALA A 392 32.15 5.18 -5.28
N LEU A 393 33.33 4.56 -5.19
CA LEU A 393 34.39 4.67 -6.19
C LEU A 393 34.01 3.96 -7.51
N ILE A 394 33.35 2.79 -7.44
CA ILE A 394 32.85 2.09 -8.63
C ILE A 394 31.75 2.90 -9.32
N ILE A 395 30.80 3.45 -8.56
CA ILE A 395 29.73 4.30 -9.10
C ILE A 395 30.31 5.54 -9.78
N GLY A 396 31.31 6.19 -9.17
CA GLY A 396 32.00 7.33 -9.77
C GLY A 396 32.69 7.01 -11.11
N ILE A 397 33.30 5.83 -11.23
CA ILE A 397 33.92 5.37 -12.48
C ILE A 397 32.88 5.09 -13.57
N ILE A 398 31.73 4.50 -13.21
CA ILE A 398 30.63 4.22 -14.15
C ILE A 398 30.03 5.54 -14.68
N VAL A 399 29.80 6.52 -13.81
CA VAL A 399 29.29 7.85 -14.21
C VAL A 399 30.28 8.56 -15.14
N LEU A 400 31.58 8.49 -14.86
CA LEU A 400 32.62 9.07 -15.73
C LEU A 400 32.70 8.37 -17.09
N LEU A 401 32.49 7.05 -17.16
CA LEU A 401 32.43 6.31 -18.43
C LEU A 401 31.20 6.69 -19.26
N ILE A 402 30.04 6.85 -18.62
CA ILE A 402 28.80 7.28 -19.28
C ILE A 402 28.94 8.71 -19.81
N LEU A 403 29.49 9.62 -19.00
CA LEU A 403 29.76 11.00 -19.43
C LEU A 403 30.81 11.09 -20.55
N SER A 404 31.78 10.16 -20.59
CA SER A 404 32.75 10.09 -21.69
C SER A 404 32.11 9.57 -22.98
N LEU A 405 31.12 8.69 -22.91
CA LEU A 405 30.38 8.18 -24.08
C LEU A 405 29.43 9.24 -24.64
N LEU A 406 28.79 10.04 -23.77
CA LEU A 406 27.92 11.15 -24.15
C LEU A 406 28.65 12.35 -24.77
N ARG A 407 29.98 12.41 -24.69
CA ARG A 407 30.79 13.50 -25.27
C ARG A 407 31.26 13.22 -26.71
N VAL A 408 31.05 11.99 -27.19
CA VAL A 408 31.46 11.52 -28.53
C VAL A 408 30.28 11.48 -29.51
N PHE A 409 29.05 11.56 -29.01
CA PHE A 409 27.83 11.85 -29.76
C PHE A 409 27.48 13.33 -29.66
#